data_AF-A0A0J8B2J0-F1
#
_entry.id   AF-A0A0J8B2J0-F1
#
_cell.length_a   1.000
_cell.length_b   1.000
_cell.length_c   1.000
_cell.angle_alpha   90.00
_cell.angle_beta   90.00
_cell.angle_gamma   90.00
#
_symmetry.space_group_name_H-M   'P 1'
#
loop_
_entity.id
_entity.type
_entity.pdbx_description
1 polymer ?
#
loop_
_entity_poly.entity_id
_entity_poly.type
_entity_poly.pdbx_seq_one_letter_code
_entity_poly.pdbx_strand_id
1 'polypeptide(L)'
;MGVRGLIIFAAVLCSLVATCYSKGVFADLRNTLTVSASPSGRVDLRAGIDQITVSWRLNRNISNTDSATYSKVDVKLCYHLESQKDRPWRRTEEDLSRDKTCQFSMVKKDYNSSTDSVTYTVKKNIPTAHYFVRVYVRNADNREIAYGQTNGLDLNIKGISGRSTSIDVAASVFSGFSVLSLAFFFFLEKRKAKKLTS
;
A
#
# COMPACT_ATOMS: atom_id res chain seq x y z
N MET A 1 6.73 37.84 -34.54
CA MET A 1 6.52 37.26 -33.19
C MET A 1 5.83 35.88 -33.17
N GLY A 2 5.41 35.31 -34.32
CA GLY A 2 4.64 34.04 -34.35
C GLY A 2 5.45 32.74 -34.19
N VAL A 3 6.65 32.64 -34.80
CA VAL A 3 7.39 31.36 -34.86
C VAL A 3 7.95 30.93 -33.49
N ARG A 4 8.46 31.87 -32.69
CA ARG A 4 8.94 31.58 -31.33
C ARG A 4 7.83 31.16 -30.38
N GLY A 5 6.65 31.80 -30.47
CA GLY A 5 5.48 31.42 -29.68
C GLY A 5 4.97 30.02 -30.06
N LEU A 6 4.99 29.69 -31.35
CA LEU A 6 4.56 28.38 -31.85
C LEU A 6 5.49 27.24 -31.40
N ILE A 7 6.81 27.47 -31.40
CA ILE A 7 7.80 26.49 -30.93
C ILE A 7 7.66 26.26 -29.42
N ILE A 8 7.47 27.32 -28.63
CA ILE A 8 7.28 27.18 -27.18
C ILE A 8 5.97 26.44 -26.89
N PHE A 9 4.89 26.78 -27.57
CA PHE A 9 3.59 26.11 -27.41
C PHE A 9 3.67 24.63 -27.81
N ALA A 10 4.34 24.30 -28.91
CA ALA A 10 4.57 22.92 -29.34
C ALA A 10 5.44 22.14 -28.34
N ALA A 11 6.48 22.76 -27.78
CA ALA A 11 7.33 22.13 -26.75
C ALA A 11 6.55 21.86 -25.46
N VAL A 12 5.70 22.80 -25.03
CA VAL A 12 4.80 22.64 -23.88
C VAL A 12 3.79 21.51 -24.13
N LEU A 13 3.14 21.47 -25.30
CA LEU A 13 2.24 20.37 -25.67
C LEU A 13 2.94 19.02 -25.67
N CYS A 14 4.14 18.94 -26.24
CA CYS A 14 4.92 17.70 -26.31
C CYS A 14 5.34 17.20 -24.91
N SER A 15 5.67 18.13 -24.00
CA SER A 15 5.98 17.80 -22.60
C SER A 15 4.77 17.30 -21.80
N LEU A 16 3.55 17.73 -22.14
CA LEU A 16 2.32 17.24 -21.53
C LEU A 16 1.99 15.81 -21.99
N VAL A 17 2.19 15.48 -23.27
CA VAL A 17 1.96 14.13 -23.81
C VAL A 17 2.91 13.11 -23.19
N ALA A 18 4.16 13.49 -22.87
CA ALA A 18 5.09 12.62 -22.17
C ALA A 18 4.59 12.17 -20.78
N THR A 19 3.70 12.93 -20.14
CA THR A 19 3.09 12.55 -18.85
C THR A 19 1.98 11.50 -18.98
N CYS A 20 1.49 11.23 -20.19
CA CYS A 20 0.43 10.25 -20.46
C CYS A 20 0.95 8.83 -20.72
N TYR A 21 2.26 8.59 -20.67
CA TYR A 21 2.80 7.24 -20.83
C TYR A 21 2.40 6.36 -19.64
N SER A 22 1.44 5.45 -19.86
CA SER A 22 1.09 4.39 -18.92
C SER A 22 2.31 3.50 -18.67
N LYS A 23 2.44 3.00 -17.43
CA LYS A 23 3.50 2.04 -17.05
C LYS A 23 3.29 0.65 -17.67
N GLY A 24 2.24 0.47 -18.46
CA GLY A 24 1.81 -0.81 -19.02
C GLY A 24 0.54 -1.30 -18.34
N VAL A 25 -0.03 -2.35 -18.92
CA VAL A 25 -1.27 -2.95 -18.45
C VAL A 25 -0.95 -4.26 -17.72
N PHE A 26 -1.63 -4.54 -16.61
CA PHE A 26 -1.38 -5.74 -15.80
C PHE A 26 -1.62 -7.02 -16.61
N ALA A 27 -2.58 -7.02 -17.53
CA ALA A 27 -2.88 -8.15 -18.41
C ALA A 27 -1.71 -8.56 -19.32
N ASP A 28 -0.82 -7.64 -19.64
CA ASP A 28 0.36 -7.92 -20.47
C ASP A 28 1.46 -8.67 -19.69
N LEU A 29 1.42 -8.62 -18.35
CA LEU A 29 2.45 -9.22 -17.52
C LEU A 29 2.26 -10.74 -17.46
N ARG A 30 3.34 -11.46 -17.72
CA ARG A 30 3.33 -12.93 -17.62
C ARG A 30 3.56 -13.38 -16.19
N ASN A 31 2.78 -14.33 -15.71
CA ASN A 31 2.97 -14.96 -14.40
C ASN A 31 4.09 -16.02 -14.47
N THR A 32 5.35 -15.60 -14.55
CA THR A 32 6.50 -16.49 -14.76
C THR A 32 7.19 -16.93 -13.48
N LEU A 33 6.87 -16.33 -12.34
CA LEU A 33 7.51 -16.62 -11.06
C LEU A 33 6.59 -17.43 -10.15
N THR A 34 7.12 -18.48 -9.54
CA THR A 34 6.53 -19.11 -8.36
C THR A 34 7.01 -18.37 -7.13
N VAL A 35 6.09 -17.86 -6.31
CA VAL A 35 6.42 -17.12 -5.09
C VAL A 35 5.86 -17.86 -3.88
N SER A 36 6.70 -18.01 -2.86
CA SER A 36 6.33 -18.52 -1.55
C SER A 36 6.76 -17.53 -0.48
N ALA A 37 6.03 -17.51 0.64
CA ALA A 37 6.37 -16.69 1.78
C ALA A 37 6.26 -17.50 3.07
N SER A 38 7.11 -17.14 4.04
CA SER A 38 7.05 -17.60 5.42
C SER A 38 6.89 -16.37 6.32
N PRO A 39 5.97 -16.38 7.29
CA PRO A 39 5.07 -17.49 7.64
C PRO A 39 3.96 -17.71 6.60
N SER A 40 3.46 -18.94 6.48
CA SER A 40 2.48 -19.34 5.46
C SER A 40 1.05 -19.41 6.01
N GLY A 41 0.06 -19.33 5.11
CA GLY A 41 -1.36 -19.37 5.48
C GLY A 41 -1.88 -18.04 6.00
N ARG A 42 -2.77 -18.09 7.00
CA ARG A 42 -3.34 -16.91 7.66
C ARG A 42 -2.58 -16.61 8.94
N VAL A 43 -1.92 -15.45 9.00
CA VAL A 43 -1.03 -15.10 10.11
C VAL A 43 -1.17 -13.64 10.50
N ASP A 44 -1.15 -13.38 11.81
CA ASP A 44 -1.12 -12.03 12.37
C ASP A 44 0.33 -11.56 12.55
N LEU A 45 0.63 -10.38 12.01
CA LEU A 45 1.97 -9.77 12.10
C LEU A 45 1.87 -8.34 12.64
N ARG A 46 2.87 -7.91 13.39
CA ARG A 46 2.99 -6.55 13.94
C ARG A 46 4.02 -5.76 13.15
N ALA A 47 3.58 -4.61 12.64
CA ALA A 47 4.45 -3.67 11.97
C ALA A 47 5.58 -3.19 12.89
N GLY A 48 6.81 -3.22 12.39
CA GLY A 48 8.03 -2.80 13.08
C GLY A 48 8.72 -3.88 13.90
N ILE A 49 8.13 -5.07 14.02
CA ILE A 49 8.64 -6.17 14.87
C ILE A 49 8.81 -7.43 14.04
N ASP A 50 7.72 -7.90 13.43
CA ASP A 50 7.70 -9.22 12.82
C ASP A 50 8.30 -9.20 11.40
N GLN A 51 8.82 -10.36 10.99
CA GLN A 51 9.53 -10.54 9.72
C GLN A 51 8.78 -11.49 8.79
N ILE A 52 8.94 -11.25 7.49
CA ILE A 52 8.42 -12.07 6.41
C ILE A 52 9.59 -12.48 5.53
N THR A 53 9.76 -13.78 5.30
CA THR A 53 10.73 -14.31 4.34
C THR A 53 10.00 -14.63 3.06
N VAL A 54 10.36 -13.96 1.96
CA VAL A 54 9.78 -14.19 0.64
C VAL A 54 10.84 -14.90 -0.20
N SER A 55 10.44 -15.99 -0.84
CA SER A 55 11.25 -16.68 -1.83
C SER A 55 10.52 -16.73 -3.16
N TRP A 56 11.27 -16.61 -4.24
CA TRP A 56 10.72 -16.70 -5.59
C TRP A 56 11.64 -17.53 -6.46
N ARG A 57 11.04 -18.17 -7.45
CA ARG A 57 11.77 -18.91 -8.47
C ARG A 57 11.11 -18.79 -9.83
N LEU A 58 11.90 -18.87 -10.89
CA LEU A 58 11.42 -18.95 -12.26
C LEU A 58 10.68 -20.27 -12.47
N ASN A 59 9.44 -20.19 -12.92
CA ASN A 59 8.64 -21.36 -13.26
C ASN A 59 8.99 -21.84 -14.68
N ARG A 60 9.88 -22.83 -14.76
CA ARG A 60 10.37 -23.38 -16.04
C ARG A 60 9.32 -24.16 -16.83
N ASN A 61 8.17 -24.45 -16.23
CA ASN A 61 7.07 -25.13 -16.94
C ASN A 61 6.33 -24.20 -17.89
N ILE A 62 6.62 -22.90 -17.86
CA ILE A 62 6.02 -21.90 -18.75
C ILE A 62 6.93 -21.74 -19.97
N SER A 63 6.47 -22.29 -21.10
CA SER A 63 7.13 -22.15 -22.40
C SER A 63 7.30 -20.67 -22.78
N ASN A 64 8.40 -20.35 -23.47
CA ASN A 64 8.73 -18.99 -23.92
C ASN A 64 8.95 -17.95 -22.81
N THR A 65 9.48 -18.37 -21.66
CA THR A 65 9.95 -17.43 -20.63
C THR A 65 11.33 -16.90 -21.02
N ASP A 66 11.37 -15.72 -21.66
CA ASP A 66 12.62 -15.04 -21.98
C ASP A 66 13.18 -14.29 -20.76
N SER A 67 13.85 -15.05 -19.89
CA SER A 67 14.50 -14.49 -18.70
C SER A 67 15.75 -13.67 -19.03
N ALA A 68 16.20 -13.57 -20.29
CA ALA A 68 17.35 -12.74 -20.65
C ALA A 68 17.03 -11.24 -20.52
N THR A 69 15.75 -10.89 -20.65
CA THR A 69 15.26 -9.51 -20.45
C THR A 69 15.13 -9.12 -18.97
N TYR A 70 15.36 -10.05 -18.04
CA TYR A 70 15.13 -9.83 -16.61
C TYR A 70 16.33 -9.12 -16.00
N SER A 71 16.12 -7.91 -15.53
CA SER A 71 17.18 -7.09 -14.95
C SER A 71 17.02 -6.95 -13.44
N LYS A 72 15.80 -6.71 -12.95
CA LYS A 72 15.54 -6.45 -11.52
C LYS A 72 14.31 -7.16 -11.01
N VAL A 73 14.28 -7.38 -9.71
CA VAL A 73 13.13 -7.89 -8.97
C VAL A 73 12.65 -6.85 -7.98
N ASP A 74 11.34 -6.63 -7.92
CA ASP A 74 10.68 -5.80 -6.91
C ASP A 74 9.61 -6.60 -6.19
N VAL A 75 9.92 -6.92 -4.94
CA VAL A 75 9.01 -7.61 -4.04
C VAL A 75 8.12 -6.54 -3.41
N LYS A 76 6.81 -6.64 -3.63
CA LYS A 76 5.82 -5.72 -3.09
C LYS A 76 4.80 -6.44 -2.21
N LEU A 77 4.34 -5.71 -1.21
CA LEU A 77 3.20 -6.07 -0.37
C LEU A 77 1.92 -5.50 -1.00
N CYS A 78 0.91 -6.35 -1.13
CA CYS A 78 -0.29 -6.07 -1.91
C CYS A 78 -1.56 -6.30 -1.07
N TYR A 79 -2.56 -5.43 -1.20
CA TYR A 79 -3.81 -5.52 -0.45
C TYR A 79 -4.68 -6.69 -0.91
N HIS A 80 -5.14 -7.52 0.03
CA HIS A 80 -6.16 -8.52 -0.23
C HIS A 80 -7.51 -7.86 -0.54
N LEU A 81 -8.38 -8.53 -1.30
CA LEU A 81 -9.68 -8.01 -1.76
C LEU A 81 -10.54 -7.45 -0.61
N GLU A 82 -10.57 -8.16 0.52
CA GLU A 82 -11.29 -7.75 1.74
C GLU A 82 -10.84 -6.38 2.27
N SER A 83 -9.55 -6.06 2.09
CA SER A 83 -8.96 -4.78 2.51
C SER A 83 -9.07 -3.65 1.49
N GLN A 84 -9.62 -3.93 0.30
CA GLN A 84 -9.88 -2.95 -0.76
C GLN A 84 -11.32 -2.41 -0.74
N LYS A 85 -12.26 -3.13 -0.12
CA LYS A 85 -13.67 -2.74 -0.06
C LYS A 85 -13.83 -1.34 0.56
N ASP A 86 -14.59 -0.48 -0.11
CA ASP A 86 -14.86 0.91 0.29
C ASP A 86 -13.60 1.79 0.51
N ARG A 87 -12.46 1.37 -0.07
CA ARG A 87 -11.17 2.07 0.05
C ARG A 87 -10.56 2.31 -1.32
N PRO A 88 -11.00 3.34 -2.08
CA PRO A 88 -10.50 3.64 -3.42
C PRO A 88 -8.98 3.84 -3.50
N TRP A 89 -8.34 4.25 -2.41
CA TRP A 89 -6.89 4.38 -2.31
C TRP A 89 -6.14 3.04 -2.21
N ARG A 90 -6.83 1.90 -2.27
CA ARG A 90 -6.27 0.53 -2.26
C ARG A 90 -6.75 -0.32 -3.44
N ARG A 91 -7.45 0.30 -4.40
CA ARG A 91 -8.16 -0.38 -5.49
C ARG A 91 -7.19 -1.00 -6.51
N THR A 92 -7.54 -2.20 -6.96
CA THR A 92 -6.94 -2.83 -8.16
C THR A 92 -7.38 -2.11 -9.44
N GLU A 93 -6.42 -1.71 -10.25
CA GLU A 93 -6.65 -1.20 -11.61
C GLU A 93 -5.79 -1.96 -12.62
N GLU A 94 -6.24 -1.98 -13.87
CA GLU A 94 -5.54 -2.67 -14.96
C GLU A 94 -4.29 -1.92 -15.39
N ASP A 95 -4.35 -0.58 -15.43
CA ASP A 95 -3.20 0.26 -15.68
C ASP A 95 -2.26 0.24 -14.46
N LEU A 96 -1.05 -0.28 -14.64
CA LEU A 96 -0.04 -0.39 -13.57
C LEU A 96 0.36 0.96 -12.99
N SER A 97 0.19 2.05 -13.74
CA SER A 97 0.48 3.40 -13.23
C SER A 97 -0.54 3.86 -12.20
N ARG A 98 -1.75 3.32 -12.25
CA ARG A 98 -2.88 3.66 -11.39
C ARG A 98 -3.25 2.57 -10.39
N ASP A 99 -2.71 1.35 -10.54
CA ASP A 99 -2.91 0.25 -9.60
C ASP A 99 -2.40 0.61 -8.19
N LYS A 100 -3.31 0.58 -7.22
CA LYS A 100 -3.02 0.84 -5.79
C LYS A 100 -3.03 -0.43 -4.97
N THR A 101 -3.08 -1.59 -5.59
CA THR A 101 -3.06 -2.87 -4.87
C THR A 101 -1.72 -3.06 -4.17
N CYS A 102 -0.62 -2.86 -4.90
CA CYS A 102 0.74 -3.17 -4.46
C CYS A 102 1.57 -1.90 -4.23
N GLN A 103 1.25 -1.16 -3.16
CA GLN A 103 1.86 0.15 -2.88
C GLN A 103 3.20 0.07 -2.15
N PHE A 104 3.44 -0.97 -1.37
CA PHE A 104 4.60 -1.03 -0.49
C PHE A 104 5.69 -1.92 -1.08
N SER A 105 6.81 -1.33 -1.47
CA SER A 105 8.00 -2.09 -1.87
C SER A 105 8.74 -2.60 -0.62
N MET A 106 8.88 -3.91 -0.56
CA MET A 106 9.65 -4.61 0.46
C MET A 106 11.14 -4.53 0.12
N VAL A 107 11.50 -4.99 -1.09
CA VAL A 107 12.87 -5.08 -1.59
C VAL A 107 12.90 -4.85 -3.10
N LYS A 108 13.89 -4.08 -3.56
CA LYS A 108 14.30 -4.01 -4.96
C LYS A 108 15.74 -4.47 -5.07
N LYS A 109 16.02 -5.46 -5.90
CA LYS A 109 17.38 -5.93 -6.16
C LYS A 109 17.56 -6.38 -7.59
N ASP A 110 18.81 -6.48 -8.02
CA ASP A 110 19.14 -7.01 -9.34
C ASP A 110 18.78 -8.49 -9.43
N TYR A 111 18.31 -8.91 -10.60
CA TYR A 111 17.99 -10.29 -10.89
C TYR A 111 19.29 -11.05 -11.17
N ASN A 112 19.69 -11.91 -10.23
CA ASN A 112 20.96 -12.64 -10.31
C ASN A 112 20.78 -14.13 -10.62
N SER A 113 19.58 -14.69 -10.43
CA SER A 113 19.37 -16.13 -10.42
C SER A 113 17.91 -16.49 -10.62
N SER A 114 17.68 -17.73 -11.05
CA SER A 114 16.33 -18.28 -11.20
C SER A 114 15.64 -18.56 -9.87
N THR A 115 16.32 -18.50 -8.72
CA THR A 115 15.75 -18.76 -7.39
C THR A 115 16.44 -17.89 -6.36
N ASP A 116 15.68 -17.08 -5.64
CA ASP A 116 16.24 -16.19 -4.63
C ASP A 116 15.25 -15.99 -3.48
N SER A 117 15.72 -15.46 -2.35
CA SER A 117 14.92 -15.17 -1.19
C SER A 117 15.35 -13.87 -0.51
N VAL A 118 14.47 -13.32 0.31
CA VAL A 118 14.78 -12.17 1.15
C VAL A 118 13.92 -12.16 2.41
N THR A 119 14.55 -11.79 3.52
CA THR A 119 13.86 -11.53 4.79
C THR A 119 13.59 -10.04 4.91
N TYR A 120 12.33 -9.70 5.20
CA TYR A 120 11.85 -8.33 5.32
C TYR A 120 11.16 -8.13 6.66
N THR A 121 11.66 -7.20 7.46
CA THR A 121 10.94 -6.72 8.64
C THR A 121 9.80 -5.80 8.19
N VAL A 122 8.58 -6.09 8.62
CA VAL A 122 7.41 -5.26 8.29
C VAL A 122 7.67 -3.82 8.75
N LYS A 123 7.66 -2.85 7.83
CA LYS A 123 7.93 -1.46 8.20
C LYS A 123 6.81 -0.89 9.08
N LYS A 124 7.17 0.05 9.97
CA LYS A 124 6.23 0.71 10.90
C LYS A 124 5.11 1.50 10.21
N ASN A 125 5.34 1.95 8.96
CA ASN A 125 4.38 2.73 8.17
C ASN A 125 3.40 1.86 7.37
N ILE A 126 3.44 0.54 7.52
CA ILE A 126 2.46 -0.36 6.90
C ILE A 126 1.16 -0.29 7.70
N PRO A 127 0.03 0.13 7.10
CA PRO A 127 -1.23 0.26 7.81
C PRO A 127 -1.88 -1.09 8.06
N THR A 128 -2.77 -1.12 9.05
CA THR A 128 -3.53 -2.33 9.39
C THR A 128 -4.41 -2.78 8.22
N ALA A 129 -4.13 -3.98 7.69
CA ALA A 129 -4.90 -4.62 6.61
C ALA A 129 -4.47 -6.09 6.41
N HIS A 130 -5.19 -6.77 5.51
CA HIS A 130 -4.84 -8.09 4.98
C HIS A 130 -4.01 -7.92 3.70
N TYR A 131 -2.92 -8.67 3.61
CA TYR A 131 -1.96 -8.57 2.52
C TYR A 131 -1.56 -9.93 1.95
N PHE A 132 -1.17 -9.92 0.69
CA PHE A 132 -0.41 -10.98 0.03
C PHE A 132 0.88 -10.39 -0.55
N VAL A 133 1.78 -11.25 -1.01
CA VAL A 133 3.05 -10.81 -1.60
C VAL A 133 3.02 -11.03 -3.10
N ARG A 134 3.46 -10.02 -3.86
CA ARG A 134 3.68 -10.11 -5.31
C ARG A 134 5.09 -9.68 -5.63
N VAL A 135 5.75 -10.48 -6.46
CA VAL A 135 7.09 -10.23 -6.96
C VAL A 135 6.96 -9.80 -8.40
N TYR A 136 7.45 -8.60 -8.72
CA TYR A 136 7.52 -8.10 -10.08
C TYR A 136 8.93 -8.26 -10.64
N VAL A 137 9.01 -8.60 -11.91
CA VAL A 137 10.24 -8.60 -12.68
C VAL A 137 10.26 -7.35 -13.55
N ARG A 138 11.40 -6.68 -13.61
CA ARG A 138 11.63 -5.52 -14.45
C ARG A 138 12.73 -5.73 -15.46
N ASN A 139 12.56 -5.11 -16.61
CA ASN A 139 13.59 -5.00 -17.64
C ASN A 139 14.60 -3.87 -17.32
N ALA A 140 15.57 -3.66 -18.20
CA ALA A 140 16.58 -2.60 -18.08
C ALA A 140 15.96 -1.18 -18.02
N ASP A 141 14.82 -0.97 -18.69
CA ASP A 141 14.06 0.29 -18.68
C ASP A 141 13.23 0.48 -17.39
N ASN A 142 13.38 -0.40 -16.39
CA ASN A 142 12.57 -0.48 -15.18
C ASN A 142 11.06 -0.66 -15.42
N ARG A 143 10.65 -1.20 -16.57
CA ARG A 143 9.25 -1.58 -16.84
C ARG A 143 8.96 -2.96 -16.29
N GLU A 144 7.77 -3.12 -15.69
CA GLU A 144 7.31 -4.40 -15.18
C GLU A 144 6.88 -5.29 -16.36
N ILE A 145 7.51 -6.46 -16.51
CA ILE A 145 7.34 -7.35 -17.68
C ILE A 145 6.78 -8.72 -17.29
N ALA A 146 6.98 -9.13 -16.05
CA ALA A 146 6.48 -10.37 -15.51
C ALA A 146 6.22 -10.24 -14.01
N TYR A 147 5.47 -11.19 -13.47
CA TYR A 147 5.22 -11.24 -12.04
C TYR A 147 5.12 -12.68 -11.54
N GLY A 148 5.04 -12.81 -10.22
CA GLY A 148 4.49 -13.96 -9.53
C GLY A 148 3.89 -13.51 -8.22
N GLN A 149 2.99 -14.29 -7.66
CA GLN A 149 2.34 -13.94 -6.39
C GLN A 149 2.11 -15.18 -5.54
N THR A 150 1.98 -14.94 -4.24
CA THR A 150 1.63 -15.99 -3.28
C THR A 150 0.15 -16.35 -3.39
N ASN A 151 -0.16 -17.65 -3.46
CA ASN A 151 -1.54 -18.14 -3.45
C ASN A 151 -1.91 -18.62 -2.04
N GLY A 152 -3.08 -18.22 -1.54
CA GLY A 152 -3.58 -18.67 -0.23
C GLY A 152 -2.85 -18.08 0.99
N LEU A 153 -2.05 -17.03 0.79
CA LEU A 153 -1.39 -16.30 1.87
C LEU A 153 -2.27 -15.11 2.31
N ASP A 154 -2.53 -15.02 3.61
CA ASP A 154 -3.30 -13.94 4.22
C ASP A 154 -2.53 -13.38 5.42
N LEU A 155 -1.74 -12.35 5.17
CA LEU A 155 -0.98 -11.65 6.20
C LEU A 155 -1.84 -10.53 6.78
N ASN A 156 -2.40 -10.75 7.96
CA ASN A 156 -3.09 -9.72 8.71
C ASN A 156 -2.06 -8.88 9.49
N ILE A 157 -1.62 -7.80 8.86
CA ILE A 157 -0.65 -6.90 9.49
C ILE A 157 -1.41 -5.91 10.36
N LYS A 158 -1.01 -5.81 11.63
CA LYS A 158 -1.39 -4.74 12.55
C LYS A 158 -0.36 -3.63 12.45
N GLY A 159 -0.78 -2.51 11.86
CA GLY A 159 0.01 -1.30 11.78
C GLY A 159 0.15 -0.63 13.14
N ILE A 160 1.17 0.21 13.29
CA ILE A 160 1.32 1.06 14.47
C ILE A 160 0.31 2.20 14.34
N SER A 161 -0.73 2.18 15.16
CA SER A 161 -1.66 3.30 15.23
C SER A 161 -1.04 4.42 16.07
N GLY A 162 -1.12 5.67 15.61
CA GLY A 162 -0.74 6.83 16.41
C GLY A 162 -1.68 7.09 17.60
N ARG A 163 -2.75 6.30 17.74
CA ARG A 163 -3.68 6.30 18.86
C ARG A 163 -3.08 5.45 19.98
N SER A 164 -2.42 6.10 20.93
CA SER A 164 -1.97 5.47 22.16
C SER A 164 -3.13 5.34 23.16
N THR A 165 -3.02 4.40 24.10
CA THR A 165 -3.97 4.28 25.22
C THR A 165 -4.10 5.59 26.00
N SER A 166 -3.03 6.39 26.09
CA SER A 166 -3.07 7.71 26.72
C SER A 166 -3.98 8.70 26.01
N ILE A 167 -3.99 8.72 24.67
CA ILE A 167 -4.88 9.60 23.89
C ILE A 167 -6.34 9.19 24.10
N ASP A 168 -6.61 7.88 24.16
CA ASP A 168 -7.96 7.37 24.39
C ASP A 168 -8.50 7.69 25.77
N VAL A 169 -7.67 7.54 26.80
CA VAL A 169 -8.03 7.91 28.17
C VAL A 169 -8.27 9.41 28.26
N ALA A 170 -7.37 10.24 27.72
CA ALA A 170 -7.53 11.69 27.72
C ALA A 170 -8.83 12.12 27.02
N ALA A 171 -9.11 11.57 25.83
CA ALA A 171 -10.33 11.85 25.08
C ALA A 171 -11.59 11.48 25.88
N SER A 172 -11.56 10.35 26.60
CA SER A 172 -12.66 9.90 27.45
C SER A 172 -12.91 10.85 28.62
N VAL A 173 -11.84 11.27 29.31
CA VAL A 173 -11.91 12.21 30.45
C VAL A 173 -12.42 13.58 30.01
N PHE A 174 -11.89 14.16 28.92
CA PHE A 174 -12.33 15.46 28.43
C PHE A 174 -13.78 15.43 27.95
N SER A 175 -14.22 14.32 27.34
CA SER A 175 -15.62 14.14 26.94
C SER A 175 -16.54 14.07 28.15
N GLY A 176 -16.15 13.36 29.21
CA GLY A 176 -16.91 13.31 30.47
C GLY A 176 -16.99 14.69 31.14
N PHE A 177 -15.86 15.41 31.21
CA PHE A 177 -15.80 16.74 31.80
C PHE A 177 -16.67 17.77 31.05
N SER A 178 -16.76 17.70 29.72
CA SER A 178 -17.59 18.62 28.94
C SER A 178 -19.09 18.44 29.25
N VAL A 179 -19.56 17.19 29.34
CA VAL A 179 -20.97 16.90 29.68
C VAL A 179 -21.28 17.31 31.12
N LEU A 180 -20.38 17.01 32.06
CA LEU A 180 -20.56 17.37 33.47
C LEU A 180 -20.54 18.88 33.68
N SER A 181 -19.61 19.59 33.05
CA SER A 181 -19.55 21.06 33.14
C SER A 181 -20.81 21.70 32.56
N LEU A 182 -21.30 21.22 31.41
CA LEU A 182 -22.56 21.69 30.83
C LEU A 182 -23.76 21.46 31.77
N ALA A 183 -23.89 20.27 32.35
CA ALA A 183 -24.94 19.96 33.31
C ALA A 183 -24.85 20.85 34.56
N PHE A 184 -23.64 21.09 35.05
CA PHE A 184 -23.38 21.98 36.19
C PHE A 184 -23.79 23.43 35.87
N PHE A 185 -23.45 23.94 34.68
CA PHE A 185 -23.87 25.27 34.25
C PHE A 185 -25.40 25.41 34.21
N PHE A 186 -26.12 24.45 33.62
CA PHE A 186 -27.59 24.45 33.61
C PHE A 186 -28.20 24.39 35.01
N PHE A 187 -27.59 23.64 35.93
CA PHE A 187 -28.05 23.58 37.31
C PHE A 187 -27.88 24.92 38.04
N LEU A 188 -26.73 25.59 37.87
CA LEU A 188 -26.50 26.92 38.43
C LEU A 188 -27.47 27.96 37.86
N GLU A 189 -27.72 27.91 36.55
CA GLU A 189 -28.66 28.81 35.88
C GLU A 189 -30.09 28.66 36.42
N LYS A 190 -30.58 27.41 36.58
CA LYS A 190 -31.87 27.14 37.21
C LYS A 190 -31.96 27.64 38.64
N ARG A 191 -30.88 27.53 39.42
CA ARG A 191 -30.84 28.07 40.80
C ARG A 191 -30.88 29.58 40.84
N LYS A 192 -30.18 30.26 39.93
CA LYS A 192 -30.21 31.73 39.83
C LYS A 192 -31.58 32.25 39.41
N ALA A 193 -32.23 31.60 38.43
CA ALA A 193 -33.58 31.95 38.00
C ALA A 193 -34.60 31.90 39.16
N LYS A 194 -34.55 30.84 39.98
CA LYS A 194 -35.44 30.71 41.15
C LYS A 194 -35.23 31.77 42.23
N LYS A 195 -34.00 32.29 42.39
CA LYS A 195 -33.69 33.36 43.36
C LYS A 195 -34.13 34.75 42.91
N LEU A 196 -34.39 34.97 41.61
CA LEU A 196 -34.83 36.27 41.07
C LEU A 196 -36.37 36.41 41.03
N THR A 197 -37.10 35.30 41.13
CA THR A 197 -38.57 35.25 41.16
C THR A 197 -39.15 35.09 42.57
N SER A 198 -38.31 35.16 43.62
CA SER A 198 -38.71 35.15 45.03
C SER A 198 -38.26 36.44 45.70
#